data_AF-A0A6I3M490-F1
#
_entry.id   AF-A0A6I3M490-F1
#
_cell.length_a   1.000
_cell.length_b   1.000
_cell.length_c   1.000
_cell.angle_alpha   90.00
_cell.angle_beta   90.00
_cell.angle_gamma   90.00
#
_symmetry.space_group_name_H-M   'P 1'
#
loop_
_entity.id
_entity.type
_entity.pdbx_description
1 polymer ?
#
loop_
_entity_poly.entity_id
_entity_poly.type
_entity_poly.pdbx_seq_one_letter_code
_entity_poly.pdbx_strand_id
1 'polypeptide(L)'
;MRYALAADVGLEASGDAIYLAPLPDGPILVLDGVAALIFTEATQGDREYLVDRVIGQVAGPAEDIASHVDAFLDDLVARGLLVEEAT
;
A
#
# COMPACT_ATOMS: atom_id res chain seq x y z
N MET A 1 -10.68 -9.78 -4.29
CA MET A 1 -9.83 -8.73 -4.90
C MET A 1 -8.70 -8.45 -3.93
N ARG A 2 -7.46 -8.46 -4.43
CA ARG A 2 -6.26 -8.17 -3.65
C ARG A 2 -5.39 -7.16 -4.40
N TYR A 3 -4.52 -6.46 -3.70
CA TYR A 3 -3.47 -5.69 -4.35
C TYR A 3 -2.23 -6.56 -4.48
N ALA A 4 -1.56 -6.46 -5.63
CA ALA A 4 -0.28 -7.09 -5.88
C ALA A 4 0.72 -6.04 -6.38
N LEU A 5 2.00 -6.28 -6.12
CA LEU A 5 3.08 -5.48 -6.70
C LEU A 5 3.04 -5.62 -8.23
N ALA A 6 3.15 -4.52 -8.95
CA ALA A 6 3.25 -4.60 -10.41
C ALA A 6 4.55 -5.31 -10.83
N ALA A 7 4.51 -6.02 -11.96
CA ALA A 7 5.59 -6.93 -12.37
C ALA A 7 6.96 -6.24 -12.54
N ASP A 8 6.96 -4.98 -12.97
CA ASP A 8 8.18 -4.19 -13.22
C ASP A 8 8.50 -3.24 -12.06
N VAL A 9 8.11 -3.59 -10.83
CA VAL A 9 8.38 -2.79 -9.64
C VAL A 9 9.25 -3.57 -8.66
N GLY A 10 10.36 -2.95 -8.25
CA GLY A 10 11.22 -3.44 -7.18
C GLY A 10 10.67 -3.05 -5.82
N LEU A 11 10.78 -3.98 -4.87
CA LEU A 11 10.46 -3.77 -3.47
C LEU A 11 11.65 -4.18 -2.61
N GLU A 12 12.05 -3.31 -1.68
CA GLU A 12 12.98 -3.62 -0.62
C GLU A 12 12.39 -3.20 0.72
N ALA A 13 12.37 -4.07 1.72
CA ALA A 13 11.97 -3.74 3.08
C ALA A 13 13.22 -3.59 3.96
N SER A 14 13.35 -2.46 4.66
CA SER A 14 14.49 -2.20 5.55
C SER A 14 14.04 -1.46 6.80
N GLY A 15 14.14 -2.13 7.96
CA GLY A 15 13.57 -1.63 9.21
C GLY A 15 12.05 -1.45 9.08
N ASP A 16 11.56 -0.26 9.42
CA ASP A 16 10.13 0.09 9.35
C ASP A 16 9.74 0.78 8.03
N ALA A 17 10.63 0.77 7.04
CA ALA A 17 10.42 1.42 5.75
C ALA A 17 10.34 0.39 4.59
N ILE A 18 9.50 0.70 3.61
CA ILE A 18 9.36 -0.03 2.36
C ILE A 18 9.77 0.90 1.22
N TYR A 19 10.70 0.43 0.39
CA TYR A 19 11.19 1.15 -0.77
C TYR A 19 10.58 0.51 -2.02
N LEU A 20 9.90 1.32 -2.82
CA LEU A 20 9.29 0.91 -4.09
C LEU A 20 9.91 1.71 -5.23
N ALA A 21 10.25 1.04 -6.33
CA ALA A 21 10.74 1.73 -7.52
C ALA A 21 10.28 1.00 -8.78
N PRO A 22 9.75 1.71 -9.79
CA PRO A 22 9.68 1.15 -11.13
C PRO A 22 11.09 0.75 -11.60
N LEU A 23 11.26 -0.44 -12.12
CA LEU A 23 12.54 -0.92 -12.63
C LEU A 23 12.66 -0.67 -14.14
N PRO A 24 13.88 -0.46 -14.66
CA PRO A 24 15.14 -0.34 -13.92
C PRO A 24 15.45 1.08 -13.41
N ASP A 25 14.71 2.10 -13.88
CA ASP A 25 15.14 3.51 -13.80
C ASP A 25 14.28 4.41 -12.90
N GLY A 26 13.20 3.89 -12.33
CA GLY A 26 12.16 4.68 -11.69
C GLY A 26 12.60 5.26 -10.34
N PRO A 27 12.13 6.47 -9.99
CA PRO A 27 12.50 7.07 -8.72
C PRO A 27 12.02 6.21 -7.56
N ILE A 28 12.85 6.09 -6.54
CA ILE A 28 12.50 5.38 -5.31
C ILE A 28 11.43 6.19 -4.56
N LEU A 29 10.29 5.56 -4.32
CA LEU A 29 9.30 5.96 -3.34
C LEU A 29 9.62 5.27 -2.01
N VAL A 30 9.70 6.05 -0.95
CA VAL A 30 9.84 5.53 0.42
C VAL A 30 8.47 5.59 1.08
N LEU A 31 8.04 4.46 1.62
CA LEU A 31 6.88 4.35 2.50
C LEU A 31 7.38 4.10 3.92
N ASP A 32 6.92 4.90 4.87
CA ASP A 32 7.22 4.73 6.29
C ASP A 32 5.93 4.85 7.13
N GLY A 33 6.02 4.42 8.38
CA GLY A 33 4.93 4.52 9.35
C GLY A 33 3.61 3.96 8.82
N VAL A 34 2.57 4.79 8.79
CA VAL A 34 1.22 4.40 8.38
C VAL A 34 1.17 4.01 6.90
N ALA A 35 1.96 4.64 6.03
CA ALA A 35 1.97 4.29 4.60
C ALA A 35 2.56 2.89 4.36
N ALA A 36 3.64 2.55 5.07
CA ALA A 36 4.22 1.20 5.04
C ALA A 36 3.25 0.15 5.59
N LEU A 37 2.53 0.49 6.66
CA LEU A 37 1.47 -0.36 7.22
C LEU A 37 0.36 -0.63 6.21
N ILE A 38 -0.24 0.42 5.62
CA ILE A 38 -1.33 0.29 4.65
C ILE A 38 -0.89 -0.57 3.47
N PHE A 39 0.30 -0.31 2.92
CA PHE A 39 0.86 -1.09 1.82
C PHE A 39 1.02 -2.58 2.17
N THR A 40 1.53 -2.88 3.37
CA THR A 40 1.72 -4.25 3.84
C THR A 40 0.39 -4.98 3.95
N GLU A 41 -0.59 -4.33 4.58
CA GLU A 41 -1.94 -4.90 4.75
C GLU A 41 -2.66 -5.10 3.41
N ALA A 42 -2.40 -4.23 2.42
CA ALA A 42 -2.95 -4.31 1.07
C ALA A 42 -2.39 -5.48 0.25
N THR A 43 -1.10 -5.77 0.40
CA THR A 43 -0.40 -6.76 -0.41
C THR A 43 -0.42 -8.17 0.21
N GLN A 44 -0.68 -8.27 1.51
CA GLN A 44 -0.68 -9.55 2.23
C GLN A 44 -2.08 -10.04 2.62
N GLY A 45 -3.05 -9.15 2.78
CA GLY A 45 -4.39 -9.49 3.27
C GLY A 45 -5.50 -9.24 2.26
N ASP A 46 -6.70 -9.68 2.63
CA ASP A 46 -7.91 -9.41 1.84
C ASP A 46 -8.31 -7.93 1.95
N ARG A 47 -8.68 -7.34 0.81
CA ARG A 47 -9.12 -5.94 0.72
C ARG A 47 -10.34 -5.65 1.61
N GLU A 48 -11.25 -6.61 1.73
CA GLU A 48 -12.49 -6.47 2.50
C GLU A 48 -12.24 -6.06 3.96
N TYR A 49 -11.20 -6.61 4.59
CA TYR A 49 -10.87 -6.36 5.98
C TYR A 49 -9.71 -5.39 6.17
N LEU A 50 -9.23 -4.75 5.09
CA LEU A 50 -8.03 -3.93 5.13
C LEU A 50 -8.19 -2.70 6.02
N VAL A 51 -9.28 -1.96 5.82
CA VAL A 51 -9.55 -0.73 6.57
C VAL A 51 -9.71 -1.04 8.06
N ASP A 52 -10.38 -2.12 8.41
CA ASP A 52 -10.53 -2.56 9.81
C ASP A 52 -9.18 -2.85 10.47
N ARG A 53 -8.26 -3.52 9.76
CA ARG A 53 -6.90 -3.80 10.27
C ARG A 53 -6.08 -2.53 10.46
N VAL A 54 -6.23 -1.54 9.59
CA VAL A 54 -5.54 -0.24 9.69
C VAL A 54 -6.11 0.60 10.84
N ILE A 55 -7.44 0.67 10.98
CA ILE A 55 -8.11 1.40 12.08
C ILE A 55 -7.69 0.82 13.44
N GLY A 56 -7.49 -0.50 13.55
CA GLY A 56 -7.02 -1.14 14.78
C GLY A 56 -5.62 -0.72 15.22
N GLN A 57 -4.83 -0.09 14.34
CA GLN A 57 -3.42 0.23 14.57
C GLN A 57 -3.11 1.73 14.53
N VAL A 58 -4.06 2.55 14.04
CA VAL A 58 -3.87 3.99 13.83
C VAL A 58 -4.95 4.77 14.59
N ALA A 59 -4.56 5.89 15.21
CA ALA A 59 -5.49 6.78 15.90
C ALA A 59 -6.16 7.73 14.90
N GLY A 60 -7.48 7.86 14.97
CA GLY A 60 -8.25 8.83 14.18
C GLY A 60 -9.69 8.40 13.96
N PRO A 61 -10.52 9.24 13.33
CA PRO A 61 -11.87 8.87 12.90
C PRO A 61 -11.82 7.78 11.82
N ALA A 62 -12.64 6.75 11.97
CA ALA A 62 -12.68 5.61 11.04
C ALA A 62 -12.96 6.05 9.59
N GLU A 63 -13.84 7.03 9.39
CA GLU A 63 -14.20 7.55 8.06
C GLU A 63 -13.03 8.27 7.37
N ASP A 64 -12.23 9.02 8.14
CA ASP A 64 -11.04 9.71 7.64
C ASP A 64 -9.95 8.70 7.27
N ILE A 65 -9.76 7.69 8.12
CA ILE A 65 -8.79 6.61 7.87
C ILE A 65 -9.16 5.86 6.60
N ALA A 66 -10.42 5.45 6.45
CA ALA A 66 -10.90 4.75 5.25
C ALA A 66 -10.65 5.57 3.97
N SER A 67 -11.01 6.86 4.01
CA SER A 67 -10.83 7.76 2.87
C SER A 67 -9.36 7.94 2.50
N HIS A 68 -8.47 8.07 3.48
CA HIS A 68 -7.03 8.18 3.24
C HIS A 68 -6.41 6.88 2.72
N VAL A 69 -6.87 5.73 3.21
CA VAL A 69 -6.44 4.41 2.76
C VAL A 69 -6.79 4.20 1.30
N ASP A 70 -8.04 4.46 0.91
CA ASP A 70 -8.49 4.31 -0.48
C ASP A 70 -7.72 5.27 -1.40
N ALA A 71 -7.60 6.55 -1.02
CA ALA A 71 -6.85 7.53 -1.80
C ALA A 71 -5.37 7.16 -1.97
N PHE A 72 -4.75 6.59 -0.94
CA PHE A 72 -3.36 6.14 -1.01
C PHE A 72 -3.18 4.94 -1.95
N LEU A 73 -4.08 3.96 -1.88
CA LEU A 73 -4.01 2.78 -2.75
C LEU A 73 -4.32 3.15 -4.21
N ASP A 74 -5.27 4.04 -4.44
CA ASP A 74 -5.58 4.59 -5.75
C ASP A 74 -4.36 5.33 -6.34
N ASP A 75 -3.60 6.10 -5.53
CA ASP A 75 -2.34 6.73 -5.96
C ASP A 75 -1.30 5.68 -6.39
N LEU A 76 -1.10 4.63 -5.59
CA LEU A 76 -0.14 3.59 -5.93
C LEU A 76 -0.52 2.82 -7.21
N VAL A 77 -1.81 2.58 -7.43
CA VAL A 77 -2.30 1.97 -8.68
C VAL A 77 -2.15 2.94 -9.85
N ALA A 78 -2.50 4.20 -9.69
CA ALA A 78 -2.38 5.22 -10.74
C ALA A 78 -0.92 5.44 -11.17
N ARG A 79 0.02 5.27 -10.24
CA ARG A 79 1.46 5.33 -10.47
C ARG A 79 2.05 4.04 -11.04
N GLY A 80 1.23 2.99 -11.21
CA GLY A 80 1.65 1.68 -11.70
C GLY A 80 2.52 0.91 -10.72
N LEU A 81 2.48 1.24 -9.42
CA LEU A 81 3.24 0.56 -8.37
C LEU A 81 2.50 -0.69 -7.87
N LEU A 82 1.17 -0.63 -7.85
CA LEU A 82 0.29 -1.75 -7.53
C LEU A 82 -0.65 -2.04 -8.69
N VAL A 83 -1.14 -3.28 -8.73
CA VAL A 83 -2.25 -3.71 -9.57
C VAL A 83 -3.34 -4.34 -8.70
N GLU A 84 -4.59 -4.18 -9.13
CA GLU A 84 -5.71 -4.91 -8.55
C GLU A 84 -5.85 -6.27 -9.24
N GLU A 85 -5.76 -7.34 -8.46
CA GLU A 85 -6.01 -8.69 -8.96
C GLU A 85 -7.40 -9.16 -8.53
N ALA A 86 -8.19 -9.57 -9.52
CA ALA A 86 -9.37 -10.37 -9.27
C ALA A 86 -8.89 -11.74 -8.78
N THR A 87 -9.30 -12.08 -7.55
CA THR A 87 -9.02 -13.38 -6.92
C THR A 87 -9.70 -14.51 -7.69
#